data_AF-A0A2J1D815-F1
#
_entry.id   AF-A0A2J1D815-F1
#
_cell.length_a   1.000
_cell.length_b   1.000
_cell.length_c   1.000
_cell.angle_alpha   90.00
_cell.angle_beta   90.00
_cell.angle_gamma   90.00
#
_symmetry.space_group_name_H-M   'P 1'
#
loop_
_entity.id
_entity.type
_entity.pdbx_description
1 polymer ?
#
loop_
_entity_poly.entity_id
_entity_poly.type
_entity_poly.pdbx_seq_one_letter_code
_entity_poly.pdbx_strand_id
1 'polypeptide(L)'
;MAKELSGALWVSRFPGSSSTNDLQGTFRASVDNFLRALGNARARVSISATYRPPARAYLMHWSWLIAHEIVQAKNVPAMEGVDIEWVHPTEQASLEAAQAMVTAYGMNNLNVAPALSSNHTRGTAINMNISWSGTLTIAGSNGQDVAINTLPQTGMNAQLQAVSLGYGVRKFVGGNTDIPHWSIDGH
;
A
#
# COMPACT_ATOMS: atom_id res chain seq x y z
N MET A 1 -28.28 -4.68 10.58
CA MET A 1 -27.75 -4.06 11.82
C MET A 1 -28.00 -2.56 11.75
N ALA A 2 -28.02 -1.85 12.87
CA ALA A 2 -28.12 -0.39 12.83
C ALA A 2 -26.80 0.19 12.30
N LYS A 3 -26.87 1.20 11.42
CA LYS A 3 -25.67 1.87 10.94
C LYS A 3 -25.06 2.72 12.05
N GLU A 4 -23.74 2.84 12.05
CA GLU A 4 -22.99 3.66 13.01
C GLU A 4 -22.28 4.80 12.31
N LEU A 5 -22.34 5.99 12.92
CA LEU A 5 -21.77 7.20 12.37
C LEU A 5 -20.28 7.02 12.00
N SER A 6 -19.90 7.62 10.88
CA SER A 6 -18.51 7.68 10.41
C SER A 6 -17.63 8.43 11.42
N GLY A 7 -16.34 8.15 11.38
CA GLY A 7 -15.36 8.74 12.30
C GLY A 7 -14.15 7.84 12.51
N ALA A 8 -13.17 8.33 13.27
CA ALA A 8 -11.87 7.66 13.46
C ALA A 8 -11.98 6.21 13.98
N LEU A 9 -13.06 5.86 14.71
CA LEU A 9 -13.31 4.50 15.19
C LEU A 9 -13.37 3.46 14.06
N TRP A 10 -13.77 3.86 12.85
CA TRP A 10 -13.91 2.95 11.71
C TRP A 10 -12.56 2.49 11.15
N VAL A 11 -11.48 3.24 11.43
CA VAL A 11 -10.13 2.98 10.89
C VAL A 11 -9.56 1.63 11.33
N SER A 12 -9.94 1.16 12.51
CA SER A 12 -9.50 -0.10 13.10
C SER A 12 -10.39 -1.30 12.74
N ARG A 13 -11.59 -1.09 12.18
CA ARG A 13 -12.55 -2.18 11.89
C ARG A 13 -12.13 -3.06 10.71
N PHE A 14 -11.43 -2.45 9.75
CA PHE A 14 -10.90 -3.15 8.58
C PHE A 14 -9.38 -2.91 8.51
N PRO A 15 -8.59 -3.67 9.29
CA PRO A 15 -7.14 -3.52 9.30
C PRO A 15 -6.56 -3.89 7.93
N GLY A 16 -5.50 -3.20 7.54
CA GLY A 16 -4.64 -3.66 6.44
C GLY A 16 -3.69 -4.76 6.92
N SER A 17 -2.96 -5.36 5.98
CA SER A 17 -1.88 -6.30 6.29
C SER A 17 -0.51 -5.71 5.94
N SER A 18 0.53 -6.20 6.62
CA SER A 18 1.95 -6.06 6.26
C SER A 18 2.64 -7.42 6.07
N SER A 19 1.88 -8.52 6.05
CA SER A 19 2.37 -9.89 5.90
C SER A 19 2.40 -10.32 4.44
N THR A 20 3.45 -11.00 4.01
CA THR A 20 3.52 -11.59 2.67
C THR A 20 2.53 -12.75 2.50
N ASN A 21 2.05 -13.34 3.59
CA ASN A 21 1.04 -14.41 3.55
C ASN A 21 -0.29 -13.96 2.94
N ASP A 22 -0.59 -12.65 3.00
CA ASP A 22 -1.82 -12.08 2.46
C ASP A 22 -1.68 -11.62 1.00
N LEU A 23 -0.48 -11.77 0.42
CA LEU A 23 -0.28 -11.62 -1.02
C LEU A 23 -0.91 -12.80 -1.76
N GLN A 24 -1.39 -12.53 -2.97
CA GLN A 24 -2.21 -13.45 -3.74
C GLN A 24 -1.46 -14.00 -4.97
N GLY A 25 -1.91 -15.18 -5.43
CA GLY A 25 -1.42 -15.82 -6.64
C GLY A 25 0.09 -16.08 -6.63
N THR A 26 0.71 -15.98 -7.81
CA THR A 26 2.15 -16.19 -7.98
C THR A 26 3.00 -15.08 -7.35
N PHE A 27 2.40 -13.90 -7.10
CA PHE A 27 3.14 -12.75 -6.57
C PHE A 27 3.69 -13.00 -5.16
N ARG A 28 2.97 -13.75 -4.32
CA ARG A 28 3.46 -14.15 -2.99
C ARG A 28 4.81 -14.88 -3.09
N ALA A 29 4.88 -15.91 -3.91
CA ALA A 29 6.10 -16.70 -4.08
C ALA A 29 7.24 -15.86 -4.69
N SER A 30 6.93 -14.97 -5.62
CA SER A 30 7.89 -13.99 -6.17
C SER A 30 8.49 -13.10 -5.08
N VAL A 31 7.65 -12.51 -4.23
CA VAL A 31 8.09 -11.65 -3.12
C VAL A 31 8.89 -12.44 -2.10
N ASP A 32 8.42 -13.60 -1.66
CA ASP A 32 9.14 -14.42 -0.66
C ASP A 32 10.54 -14.84 -1.17
N ASN A 33 10.66 -15.18 -2.47
CA ASN A 33 11.95 -15.48 -3.09
C ASN A 33 12.88 -14.26 -3.13
N PHE A 34 12.36 -13.09 -3.49
CA PHE A 34 13.14 -11.86 -3.54
C PHE A 34 13.60 -11.42 -2.15
N LEU A 35 12.71 -11.46 -1.15
CA LEU A 35 13.04 -11.16 0.25
C LEU A 35 14.10 -12.10 0.81
N ARG A 36 14.04 -13.39 0.46
CA ARG A 36 15.08 -14.36 0.84
C ARG A 36 16.42 -14.01 0.22
N ALA A 37 16.46 -13.63 -1.06
CA ALA A 37 17.70 -13.20 -1.72
C ALA A 37 18.29 -11.94 -1.06
N LEU A 38 17.45 -10.95 -0.76
CA LEU A 38 17.84 -9.73 -0.03
C LEU A 38 18.39 -10.06 1.37
N GLY A 39 17.72 -10.94 2.11
CA GLY A 39 18.14 -11.37 3.45
C GLY A 39 19.49 -12.10 3.43
N ASN A 40 19.69 -13.01 2.47
CA ASN A 40 20.97 -13.71 2.29
C ASN A 40 22.11 -12.74 1.94
N ALA A 41 21.80 -11.70 1.16
CA ALA A 41 22.73 -10.62 0.83
C ALA A 41 22.92 -9.60 1.98
N ARG A 42 22.27 -9.80 3.13
CA ARG A 42 22.31 -8.92 4.32
C ARG A 42 21.74 -7.52 4.07
N ALA A 43 20.88 -7.35 3.07
CA ALA A 43 20.08 -6.14 2.93
C ALA A 43 19.03 -6.07 4.05
N ARG A 44 18.70 -4.86 4.49
CA ARG A 44 17.62 -4.60 5.44
C ARG A 44 16.34 -4.34 4.67
N VAL A 45 15.26 -4.99 5.10
CA VAL A 45 13.92 -4.79 4.53
C VAL A 45 12.94 -4.45 5.65
N SER A 46 12.10 -3.43 5.43
CA SER A 46 10.97 -3.10 6.29
C SER A 46 9.69 -3.03 5.46
N ILE A 47 8.70 -3.85 5.81
CA ILE A 47 7.42 -3.96 5.11
C ILE A 47 6.37 -3.15 5.86
N SER A 48 5.71 -2.22 5.18
CA SER A 48 4.67 -1.36 5.77
C SER A 48 3.26 -1.70 5.31
N ALA A 49 3.09 -2.32 4.13
CA ALA A 49 1.78 -2.78 3.68
C ALA A 49 1.89 -3.89 2.62
N THR A 50 0.92 -4.80 2.62
CA THR A 50 0.68 -5.82 1.58
C THR A 50 -0.77 -5.75 1.13
N TYR A 51 -1.67 -6.48 1.78
CA TYR A 51 -3.08 -6.50 1.42
C TYR A 51 -3.87 -5.35 2.07
N ARG A 52 -4.71 -4.70 1.26
CA ARG A 52 -5.71 -3.72 1.70
C ARG A 52 -7.10 -4.29 1.43
N PRO A 53 -7.88 -4.67 2.47
CA PRO A 53 -9.24 -5.14 2.24
C PRO A 53 -10.10 -4.12 1.46
N PRO A 54 -11.01 -4.56 0.57
CA PRO A 54 -11.91 -3.67 -0.15
C PRO A 54 -12.67 -2.70 0.76
N ALA A 55 -13.12 -3.17 1.93
CA ALA A 55 -13.80 -2.33 2.93
C ALA A 55 -12.90 -1.21 3.45
N ARG A 56 -11.61 -1.49 3.68
CA ARG A 56 -10.63 -0.48 4.06
C ARG A 56 -10.41 0.54 2.94
N ALA A 57 -10.28 0.08 1.69
CA ALA A 57 -10.11 0.95 0.53
C ALA A 57 -11.33 1.86 0.34
N TYR A 58 -12.54 1.32 0.51
CA TYR A 58 -13.79 2.07 0.50
C TYR A 58 -13.80 3.19 1.54
N LEU A 59 -13.53 2.87 2.81
CA LEU A 59 -13.51 3.87 3.88
C LEU A 59 -12.48 4.97 3.62
N MET A 60 -11.26 4.59 3.22
CA MET A 60 -10.19 5.53 2.89
C MET A 60 -10.55 6.45 1.72
N HIS A 61 -11.12 5.89 0.64
CA HIS A 61 -11.50 6.63 -0.56
C HIS A 61 -12.58 7.68 -0.26
N TRP A 62 -13.68 7.25 0.35
CA TRP A 62 -14.83 8.12 0.56
C TRP A 62 -14.59 9.13 1.69
N SER A 63 -13.88 8.77 2.76
CA SER A 63 -13.50 9.76 3.78
C SER A 63 -12.63 10.87 3.18
N TRP A 64 -11.72 10.52 2.26
CA TRP A 64 -10.88 11.52 1.60
C TRP A 64 -11.71 12.45 0.70
N LEU A 65 -12.60 11.90 -0.13
CA LEU A 65 -13.45 12.70 -1.02
C LEU A 65 -14.42 13.62 -0.27
N ILE A 66 -14.98 13.15 0.85
CA ILE A 66 -15.85 13.96 1.71
C ILE A 66 -15.03 15.08 2.38
N ALA A 67 -13.89 14.75 2.99
CA ALA A 67 -13.05 15.72 3.70
C ALA A 67 -12.50 16.83 2.78
N HIS A 68 -12.35 16.55 1.48
CA HIS A 68 -11.94 17.53 0.47
C HIS A 68 -13.13 18.18 -0.26
N GLU A 69 -14.35 17.98 0.24
CA GLU A 69 -15.59 18.55 -0.29
C GLU A 69 -15.86 18.21 -1.78
N ILE A 70 -15.23 17.16 -2.30
CA ILE A 70 -15.41 16.69 -3.68
C ILE A 70 -16.73 15.92 -3.81
N VAL A 71 -17.15 15.21 -2.76
CA VAL A 71 -18.40 14.46 -2.71
C VAL A 71 -19.13 14.73 -1.39
N GLN A 72 -20.43 14.99 -1.47
CA GLN A 72 -21.28 15.09 -0.27
C GLN A 72 -21.52 13.71 0.35
N ALA A 73 -21.54 13.64 1.69
CA ALA A 73 -21.71 12.39 2.43
C ALA A 73 -22.93 11.55 1.99
N LYS A 74 -24.05 12.20 1.67
CA LYS A 74 -25.28 11.53 1.18
C LYS A 74 -25.12 10.85 -0.19
N ASN A 75 -24.10 11.22 -0.96
CA ASN A 75 -23.83 10.67 -2.29
C ASN A 75 -22.84 9.50 -2.25
N VAL A 76 -22.35 9.12 -1.07
CA VAL A 76 -21.45 7.98 -0.93
C VAL A 76 -22.26 6.69 -1.15
N PRO A 77 -21.89 5.84 -2.13
CA PRO A 77 -22.55 4.56 -2.33
C PRO A 77 -22.40 3.66 -1.10
N ALA A 78 -23.44 2.91 -0.75
CA ALA A 78 -23.35 1.90 0.30
C ALA A 78 -22.41 0.76 -0.11
N MET A 79 -21.73 0.14 0.87
CA MET A 79 -20.92 -1.06 0.67
C MET A 79 -21.42 -2.19 1.57
N GLU A 80 -21.68 -3.35 0.98
CA GLU A 80 -22.08 -4.54 1.74
C GLU A 80 -21.00 -4.94 2.76
N GLY A 81 -21.41 -5.27 3.98
CA GLY A 81 -20.50 -5.60 5.08
C GLY A 81 -19.84 -4.39 5.76
N VAL A 82 -20.19 -3.15 5.37
CA VAL A 82 -19.72 -1.91 5.99
C VAL A 82 -20.92 -1.08 6.45
N ASP A 83 -21.40 -1.33 7.68
CA ASP A 83 -22.59 -0.68 8.27
C ASP A 83 -22.32 0.76 8.76
N ILE A 84 -21.69 1.58 7.92
CA ILE A 84 -21.34 2.97 8.23
C ILE A 84 -22.47 3.93 7.83
N GLU A 85 -22.72 4.92 8.68
CA GLU A 85 -23.55 6.08 8.37
C GLU A 85 -22.66 7.30 8.11
N TRP A 86 -22.63 7.74 6.86
CA TRP A 86 -21.84 8.90 6.45
C TRP A 86 -22.55 10.22 6.74
N VAL A 87 -23.89 10.22 6.78
CA VAL A 87 -24.69 11.44 6.97
C VAL A 87 -24.89 11.68 8.46
N HIS A 88 -24.18 12.68 8.98
CA HIS A 88 -24.36 13.19 10.34
C HIS A 88 -25.52 14.20 10.41
N PRO A 89 -25.96 14.65 11.61
CA PRO A 89 -27.04 15.63 11.75
C PRO A 89 -26.82 16.94 10.98
N THR A 90 -25.57 17.29 10.67
CA THR A 90 -25.22 18.43 9.82
C THR A 90 -24.17 18.03 8.78
N GLU A 91 -24.11 18.79 7.68
CA GLU A 91 -23.07 18.61 6.66
C GLU A 91 -21.67 18.84 7.27
N GLN A 92 -21.53 19.87 8.12
CA GLN A 92 -20.29 20.16 8.83
C GLN A 92 -19.81 18.98 9.70
N ALA A 93 -20.71 18.34 10.45
CA ALA A 93 -20.35 17.16 11.25
C ALA A 93 -19.89 15.97 10.39
N SER A 94 -20.46 15.83 9.18
CA SER A 94 -20.05 14.80 8.22
C SER A 94 -18.63 15.05 7.69
N LEU A 95 -18.29 16.31 7.41
CA LEU A 95 -16.95 16.74 7.01
C LEU A 95 -15.93 16.49 8.12
N GLU A 96 -16.24 16.87 9.36
CA GLU A 96 -15.36 16.67 10.52
C GLU A 96 -15.08 15.19 10.79
N ALA A 97 -16.11 14.35 10.71
CA ALA A 97 -15.97 12.91 10.86
C ALA A 97 -15.09 12.29 9.76
N ALA A 98 -15.28 12.71 8.51
CA ALA A 98 -14.44 12.28 7.39
C ALA A 98 -12.99 12.75 7.55
N GLN A 99 -12.78 13.99 7.98
CA GLN A 99 -11.45 14.53 8.26
C GLN A 99 -10.75 13.77 9.40
N ALA A 100 -11.48 13.40 10.45
CA ALA A 100 -10.95 12.56 11.53
C ALA A 100 -10.47 11.19 11.02
N MET A 101 -11.19 10.60 10.06
CA MET A 101 -10.76 9.36 9.38
C MET A 101 -9.52 9.61 8.50
N VAL A 102 -9.48 10.68 7.71
CA VAL A 102 -8.30 11.06 6.90
C VAL A 102 -7.06 11.19 7.77
N THR A 103 -7.17 11.87 8.91
CA THR A 103 -6.07 12.01 9.87
C THR A 103 -5.69 10.67 10.48
N ALA A 104 -6.65 9.87 10.93
CA ALA A 104 -6.38 8.56 11.54
C ALA A 104 -5.77 7.54 10.56
N TYR A 105 -6.07 7.64 9.26
CA TYR A 105 -5.40 6.85 8.21
C TYR A 105 -4.05 7.44 7.77
N GLY A 106 -3.68 8.64 8.20
CA GLY A 106 -2.45 9.32 7.79
C GLY A 106 -2.49 9.86 6.36
N MET A 107 -3.67 10.21 5.85
CA MET A 107 -3.89 10.58 4.45
C MET A 107 -3.87 12.09 4.17
N ASN A 108 -3.51 12.92 5.16
CA ASN A 108 -3.59 14.38 5.06
C ASN A 108 -2.75 14.97 3.91
N ASN A 109 -1.68 14.29 3.49
CA ASN A 109 -0.76 14.77 2.45
C ASN A 109 -0.98 14.08 1.09
N LEU A 110 -2.08 13.34 0.92
CA LEU A 110 -2.40 12.72 -0.37
C LEU A 110 -3.03 13.76 -1.30
N ASN A 111 -2.52 13.83 -2.54
CA ASN A 111 -3.06 14.70 -3.59
C ASN A 111 -4.23 14.06 -4.36
N VAL A 112 -4.50 12.77 -4.14
CA VAL A 112 -5.55 12.00 -4.80
C VAL A 112 -6.16 11.00 -3.82
N ALA A 113 -7.45 10.75 -3.96
CA ALA A 113 -8.14 9.73 -3.18
C ALA A 113 -7.48 8.35 -3.38
N PRO A 114 -7.30 7.55 -2.31
CA PRO A 114 -6.91 6.16 -2.44
C PRO A 114 -7.85 5.41 -3.38
N ALA A 115 -7.33 4.64 -4.34
CA ALA A 115 -8.14 3.91 -5.30
C ALA A 115 -8.96 2.80 -4.63
N LEU A 116 -10.21 2.62 -5.07
CA LEU A 116 -11.10 1.53 -4.64
C LEU A 116 -10.59 0.15 -5.11
N SER A 117 -9.92 0.12 -6.26
CA SER A 117 -9.24 -1.06 -6.80
C SER A 117 -7.80 -0.70 -7.14
N SER A 118 -6.86 -1.44 -6.58
CA SER A 118 -5.41 -1.27 -6.74
C SER A 118 -4.69 -2.60 -6.59
N ASN A 119 -3.38 -2.64 -6.84
CA ASN A 119 -2.60 -3.84 -6.55
C ASN A 119 -2.65 -4.24 -5.06
N HIS A 120 -2.74 -3.29 -4.12
CA HIS A 120 -2.91 -3.61 -2.69
C HIS A 120 -4.24 -4.30 -2.40
N THR A 121 -5.33 -3.91 -3.08
CA THR A 121 -6.64 -4.57 -2.89
C THR A 121 -6.73 -5.92 -3.59
N ARG A 122 -5.88 -6.15 -4.59
CA ARG A 122 -5.72 -7.46 -5.25
C ARG A 122 -4.71 -8.37 -4.54
N GLY A 123 -3.96 -7.86 -3.56
CA GLY A 123 -2.86 -8.60 -2.91
C GLY A 123 -1.66 -8.82 -3.85
N THR A 124 -1.47 -7.96 -4.84
CA THR A 124 -0.41 -8.02 -5.84
C THR A 124 0.56 -6.83 -5.73
N ALA A 125 0.61 -6.18 -4.58
CA ALA A 125 1.57 -5.15 -4.21
C ALA A 125 2.09 -5.30 -2.78
N ILE A 126 3.30 -4.79 -2.57
CA ILE A 126 3.98 -4.68 -1.29
C ILE A 126 4.66 -3.31 -1.20
N ASN A 127 4.39 -2.59 -0.11
CA ASN A 127 5.13 -1.40 0.25
C ASN A 127 6.26 -1.82 1.18
N MET A 128 7.50 -1.70 0.71
CA MET A 128 8.70 -2.04 1.47
C MET A 128 9.86 -1.10 1.18
N ASN A 129 10.57 -0.74 2.24
CA ASN A 129 11.84 -0.05 2.16
C ASN A 129 12.98 -1.06 2.22
N ILE A 130 13.93 -0.91 1.31
CA ILE A 130 15.14 -1.74 1.22
C ILE A 130 16.35 -0.83 1.38
N SER A 131 17.34 -1.24 2.17
CA SER A 131 18.63 -0.55 2.28
C SER A 131 19.79 -1.51 2.55
N TRP A 132 20.99 -1.09 2.18
CA TRP A 132 22.24 -1.81 2.45
C TRP A 132 23.40 -0.82 2.52
N SER A 133 24.63 -1.33 2.68
CA SER A 133 25.86 -0.53 2.64
C SER A 133 26.92 -1.22 1.80
N GLY A 134 27.74 -0.43 1.09
CA GLY A 134 28.77 -0.93 0.19
C GLY A 134 28.20 -1.63 -1.05
N THR A 135 28.95 -2.59 -1.59
CA THR A 135 28.48 -3.45 -2.67
C THR A 135 27.56 -4.54 -2.12
N LEU A 136 26.35 -4.64 -2.65
CA LEU A 136 25.44 -5.74 -2.34
C LEU A 136 25.65 -6.86 -3.36
N THR A 137 26.16 -8.00 -2.93
CA THR A 137 26.20 -9.21 -3.74
C THR A 137 24.93 -10.01 -3.47
N ILE A 138 24.05 -10.10 -4.47
CA ILE A 138 22.74 -10.75 -4.36
C ILE A 138 22.54 -11.77 -5.47
N ALA A 139 21.95 -12.92 -5.15
CA ALA A 139 21.58 -13.90 -6.17
C ALA A 139 20.47 -13.35 -7.09
N GLY A 140 20.69 -13.39 -8.40
CA GLY A 140 19.64 -13.21 -9.40
C GLY A 140 18.66 -14.38 -9.42
N SER A 141 17.55 -14.25 -10.14
CA SER A 141 16.51 -15.29 -10.20
C SER A 141 16.96 -16.58 -10.90
N ASN A 142 18.07 -16.54 -11.63
CA ASN A 142 18.75 -17.71 -12.22
C ASN A 142 19.80 -18.34 -11.27
N GLY A 143 19.93 -17.84 -10.04
CA GLY A 143 20.91 -18.31 -9.05
C GLY A 143 22.33 -17.77 -9.22
N GLN A 144 22.60 -16.93 -10.21
CA GLN A 144 23.91 -16.28 -10.40
C GLN A 144 24.02 -15.02 -9.55
N ASP A 145 25.18 -14.81 -8.94
CA ASP A 145 25.43 -13.62 -8.13
C ASP A 145 25.54 -12.35 -8.99
N VAL A 146 24.89 -11.29 -8.54
CA VAL A 146 24.91 -9.94 -9.14
C VAL A 146 25.49 -8.98 -8.10
N ALA A 147 26.53 -8.24 -8.49
CA ALA A 147 27.10 -7.18 -7.68
C ALA A 147 26.37 -5.85 -7.97
N ILE A 148 25.73 -5.29 -6.95
CA ILE A 148 25.11 -3.96 -6.98
C ILE A 148 26.06 -2.99 -6.29
N ASN A 149 26.72 -2.16 -7.08
CA ASN A 149 27.80 -1.27 -6.66
C ASN A 149 27.53 0.22 -6.99
N THR A 150 26.28 0.53 -7.34
CA THR A 150 25.85 1.90 -7.65
C THR A 150 25.03 2.51 -6.50
N LEU A 151 24.79 3.82 -6.58
CA LEU A 151 23.89 4.55 -5.69
C LEU A 151 22.51 4.73 -6.35
N PRO A 152 21.44 4.97 -5.55
CA PRO A 152 21.42 4.93 -4.09
C PRO A 152 21.52 3.49 -3.56
N GLN A 153 21.92 3.31 -2.30
CA GLN A 153 21.92 1.99 -1.64
C GLN A 153 20.54 1.69 -1.03
N THR A 154 19.51 1.83 -1.86
CA THR A 154 18.10 1.67 -1.46
C THR A 154 17.30 0.92 -2.53
N GLY A 155 16.03 0.64 -2.24
CA GLY A 155 15.06 0.14 -3.23
C GLY A 155 14.96 0.95 -4.53
N MET A 156 15.46 2.19 -4.55
CA MET A 156 15.49 3.04 -5.75
C MET A 156 16.70 2.76 -6.67
N ASN A 157 17.59 1.83 -6.33
CA ASN A 157 18.74 1.48 -7.16
C ASN A 157 18.33 0.77 -8.44
N ALA A 158 18.79 1.26 -9.59
CA ALA A 158 18.45 0.68 -10.89
C ALA A 158 18.96 -0.77 -11.08
N GLN A 159 20.13 -1.13 -10.54
CA GLN A 159 20.63 -2.51 -10.59
C GLN A 159 19.80 -3.43 -9.70
N LEU A 160 19.36 -2.98 -8.52
CA LEU A 160 18.44 -3.76 -7.68
C LEU A 160 17.09 -3.96 -8.37
N GLN A 161 16.57 -2.92 -9.03
CA GLN A 161 15.34 -3.01 -9.81
C GLN A 161 15.47 -4.04 -10.93
N ALA A 162 16.60 -4.06 -11.65
CA ALA A 162 16.90 -5.09 -12.65
C ALA A 162 16.90 -6.51 -12.06
N VAL A 163 17.49 -6.71 -10.87
CA VAL A 163 17.44 -8.00 -10.17
C VAL A 163 16.02 -8.39 -9.79
N SER A 164 15.25 -7.46 -9.22
CA SER A 164 13.86 -7.71 -8.77
C SER A 164 12.93 -8.11 -9.92
N LEU A 165 13.15 -7.57 -11.13
CA LEU A 165 12.40 -7.96 -12.34
C LEU A 165 12.53 -9.45 -12.62
N GLY A 166 13.70 -10.03 -12.40
CA GLY A 166 13.94 -11.47 -12.56
C GLY A 166 13.12 -12.32 -11.58
N TYR A 167 12.78 -11.79 -10.41
CA TYR A 167 11.90 -12.44 -9.42
C TYR A 167 10.41 -12.21 -9.70
N GLY A 168 10.06 -11.34 -10.67
CA GLY A 168 8.68 -10.94 -10.92
C GLY A 168 8.16 -9.87 -9.94
N VAL A 169 9.06 -9.16 -9.25
CA VAL A 169 8.72 -8.05 -8.35
C VAL A 169 9.20 -6.76 -9.00
N ARG A 170 8.28 -5.83 -9.29
CA ARG A 170 8.57 -4.62 -10.06
C ARG A 170 8.50 -3.40 -9.18
N LYS A 171 9.49 -2.51 -9.29
CA LYS A 171 9.44 -1.20 -8.65
C LYS A 171 8.40 -0.31 -9.33
N PHE A 172 7.70 0.49 -8.54
CA PHE A 172 6.79 1.51 -9.04
C PHE A 172 7.42 2.45 -10.08
N VAL A 173 6.76 2.59 -11.23
CA VAL A 173 7.24 3.40 -12.35
C VAL A 173 7.18 4.91 -12.11
N GLY A 174 6.34 5.37 -11.19
CA GLY A 174 6.23 6.80 -10.84
C GLY A 174 7.43 7.35 -10.04
N GLY A 175 8.43 6.51 -9.75
CA GLY A 175 9.66 6.92 -9.11
C GLY A 175 9.44 7.40 -7.67
N ASN A 176 9.75 8.67 -7.41
CA ASN A 176 9.76 9.24 -6.05
C ASN A 176 8.36 9.57 -5.50
N THR A 177 7.30 9.45 -6.32
CA THR A 177 5.93 9.70 -5.86
C THR A 177 5.38 8.57 -4.98
N ASP A 178 5.94 7.36 -5.09
CA ASP A 178 5.68 6.24 -4.18
C ASP A 178 6.92 5.33 -4.04
N ILE A 179 7.91 5.83 -3.28
CA ILE A 179 9.19 5.17 -3.04
C ILE A 179 9.06 3.76 -2.43
N PRO A 180 8.16 3.46 -1.47
CA PRO A 180 8.09 2.10 -0.93
C PRO A 180 7.39 1.11 -1.87
N HIS A 181 6.70 1.55 -2.93
CA HIS A 181 5.82 0.66 -3.69
C HIS A 181 6.51 -0.30 -4.66
N TRP A 182 6.14 -1.57 -4.57
CA TRP A 182 6.48 -2.65 -5.49
C TRP A 182 5.24 -3.48 -5.80
N SER A 183 5.12 -3.98 -7.01
CA SER A 183 3.96 -4.76 -7.45
C SER A 183 4.32 -5.77 -8.54
N ILE A 184 3.34 -6.57 -8.94
CA ILE A 184 3.50 -7.57 -10.01
C ILE A 184 3.74 -6.91 -11.38
N ASP A 185 3.19 -5.70 -11.58
CA ASP A 185 3.16 -4.97 -12.85
C ASP A 185 3.94 -3.64 -12.80
N GLY A 186 4.33 -3.16 -11.62
CA GLY A 186 5.09 -1.91 -11.44
C GLY A 186 4.20 -0.66 -11.35
N HIS A 187 2.89 -0.84 -11.18
CA HIS A 187 1.90 0.23 -11.03
C HIS A 187 1.17 0.18 -9.68
#